data_AF-A0A7W1JT49-F1
#
_entry.id   AF-A0A7W1JT49-F1
#
_cell.length_a   1.000
_cell.length_b   1.000
_cell.length_c   1.000
_cell.angle_alpha   90.00
_cell.angle_beta   90.00
_cell.angle_gamma   90.00
#
_symmetry.space_group_name_H-M   'P 1'
#
loop_
_entity.id
_entity.type
_entity.pdbx_description
1 polymer ?
#
loop_
_entity_poly.entity_id
_entity_poly.type
_entity_poly.pdbx_seq_one_letter_code
_entity_poly.pdbx_strand_id
1 'polypeptide(L)' 'MNQGPFESTESIWVATAPSTDYPPVSGELAVDVAVIGGGIAGLTVAALLKEGGRTVAVIESERVGHGVT' A
#
# COMPACT_ATOMS: atom_id res chain seq x y z
N MET A 1 -16.86 -24.00 -13.46
CA MET A 1 -15.39 -24.12 -13.49
C MET A 1 -14.96 -24.64 -12.13
N ASN A 2 -14.51 -25.90 -12.09
CA ASN A 2 -14.02 -26.54 -10.86
C ASN A 2 -12.60 -26.03 -10.56
N GLN A 3 -12.36 -25.57 -9.34
CA GLN A 3 -11.01 -25.43 -8.80
C GLN A 3 -10.68 -26.71 -8.00
N GLY A 4 -9.53 -27.32 -8.28
CA GLY A 4 -9.03 -28.52 -7.57
C GLY A 4 -8.59 -28.21 -6.12
N PRO A 5 -8.11 -29.21 -5.35
CA PRO A 5 -8.03 -29.18 -3.88
C PRO A 5 -6.90 -28.33 -3.30
N PHE A 6 -6.24 -27.51 -4.12
CA PHE A 6 -5.26 -26.54 -3.64
C PHE A 6 -6.01 -25.23 -3.38
N GLU A 7 -6.46 -25.06 -2.14
CA GLU A 7 -6.81 -23.75 -1.61
C GLU A 7 -5.73 -22.75 -2.02
N SER A 8 -6.14 -21.59 -2.52
CA SER A 8 -5.20 -20.53 -2.88
C SER A 8 -4.29 -20.24 -1.69
N THR A 9 -2.97 -20.44 -1.87
CA THR A 9 -2.00 -20.11 -0.83
C THR A 9 -1.94 -18.60 -0.69
N GLU A 10 -2.73 -18.07 0.24
CA GLU A 10 -2.68 -16.66 0.62
C GLU A 10 -1.43 -16.41 1.47
N SER A 11 -0.78 -15.26 1.27
CA SER A 11 0.36 -14.92 2.11
C SER A 11 -0.09 -14.69 3.55
N ILE A 12 0.70 -15.13 4.53
CA ILE A 12 0.40 -14.92 5.96
C ILE A 12 0.20 -13.43 6.28
N TRP A 13 0.92 -12.55 5.59
CA TRP A 13 0.82 -11.10 5.74
C TRP A 13 -0.55 -10.58 5.30
N VAL A 14 -1.07 -11.07 4.18
CA VAL A 14 -2.39 -10.68 3.68
C VAL A 14 -3.50 -11.30 4.55
N ALA A 15 -3.33 -12.56 4.96
CA ALA A 15 -4.32 -13.31 5.73
C ALA A 15 -4.49 -12.80 7.18
N THR A 16 -3.44 -12.23 7.78
CA THR A 16 -3.45 -11.84 9.21
C THR A 16 -3.38 -10.34 9.46
N ALA A 17 -2.94 -9.53 8.48
CA ALA A 17 -2.93 -8.09 8.65
C ALA A 17 -4.37 -7.52 8.62
N PRO A 18 -4.65 -6.48 9.42
CA PRO A 18 -5.90 -5.72 9.29
C PRO A 18 -6.09 -5.20 7.87
N SER A 19 -7.35 -5.11 7.42
CA SER A 19 -7.62 -4.48 6.14
C SER A 19 -7.29 -2.99 6.19
N THR A 20 -6.60 -2.52 5.16
CA THR A 20 -6.43 -1.09 4.89
C THR A 20 -7.57 -0.60 4.00
N ASP A 21 -8.14 0.55 4.33
CA ASP A 21 -9.13 1.26 3.53
C ASP A 21 -8.80 2.74 3.60
N TYR A 22 -8.44 3.32 2.45
CA TYR A 22 -8.05 4.72 2.32
C TYR A 22 -8.86 5.35 1.20
N PRO A 23 -9.33 6.60 1.38
CA PRO A 23 -10.11 7.26 0.35
C PRO A 23 -9.29 7.44 -0.93
N PRO A 24 -9.92 7.34 -2.10
CA PRO A 24 -9.26 7.69 -3.36
C PRO A 24 -8.81 9.15 -3.31
N VAL A 25 -7.72 9.45 -4.00
CA VAL A 25 -7.26 10.84 -4.18
C VAL A 25 -8.36 11.63 -4.88
N SER A 26 -8.75 12.76 -4.29
CA SER A 26 -9.75 13.66 -4.86
C SER A 26 -9.20 15.08 -4.91
N GLY A 27 -9.47 15.77 -6.02
CA GLY A 27 -8.96 17.12 -6.25
C GLY A 27 -7.43 17.18 -6.34
N GLU A 28 -6.88 18.36 -6.01
CA GLU A 28 -5.44 18.60 -5.98
C GLU A 28 -4.88 18.31 -4.59
N LEU A 29 -3.71 17.65 -4.56
CA LEU A 29 -3.01 17.33 -3.32
C LEU A 29 -1.64 18.04 -3.31
N ALA A 30 -1.50 19.01 -2.41
CA ALA A 30 -0.23 19.71 -2.19
C ALA A 30 0.52 19.04 -1.02
N VAL A 31 1.64 18.39 -1.33
CA VAL A 31 2.55 17.76 -0.38
C VAL A 31 3.99 18.00 -0.81
N ASP A 32 4.93 17.92 0.12
CA ASP A 32 6.36 18.01 -0.19
C ASP A 32 6.82 16.87 -1.10
N VAL A 33 6.28 15.66 -0.89
CA VAL A 33 6.63 14.46 -1.66
C VAL A 33 5.39 13.59 -1.92
N ALA A 34 5.21 13.16 -3.17
CA ALA A 34 4.28 12.10 -3.55
C ALA A 34 5.05 10.79 -3.82
N VAL A 35 4.65 9.72 -3.16
CA VAL A 35 5.20 8.36 -3.32
C VAL A 35 4.17 7.52 -4.06
N ILE A 36 4.57 6.95 -5.19
CA ILE A 36 3.73 6.07 -6.00
C ILE A 36 4.08 4.62 -5.67
N GLY A 37 3.10 3.86 -5.18
CA GLY A 37 3.22 2.48 -4.73
C GLY A 37 3.21 2.35 -3.21
N GLY A 38 2.25 1.58 -2.70
CA GLY A 38 2.03 1.27 -1.28
C GLY A 38 2.67 -0.04 -0.83
N GLY A 39 3.70 -0.52 -1.54
CA GLY A 39 4.52 -1.66 -1.15
C GLY A 39 5.58 -1.29 -0.10
N ILE A 40 6.38 -2.28 0.32
CA ILE A 40 7.39 -2.09 1.38
C ILE A 40 8.36 -0.94 1.10
N ALA A 41 8.89 -0.85 -0.12
CA ALA A 41 9.82 0.21 -0.50
C ALA A 41 9.20 1.61 -0.40
N GLY A 42 7.99 1.78 -0.94
CA GLY A 42 7.27 3.05 -0.90
C GLY A 42 6.90 3.48 0.52
N LEU A 43 6.40 2.54 1.33
CA LEU A 43 6.06 2.80 2.73
C LEU A 43 7.28 3.13 3.58
N THR A 44 8.41 2.45 3.37
CA THR A 44 9.67 2.78 4.06
C THR A 44 10.13 4.20 3.71
N VAL A 45 10.10 4.58 2.43
CA VAL A 45 10.45 5.95 2.00
C VAL A 45 9.51 6.97 2.63
N ALA A 46 8.20 6.72 2.60
CA ALA A 46 7.21 7.63 3.16
C ALA A 46 7.39 7.82 4.66
N ALA A 47 7.66 6.74 5.41
CA ALA A 47 7.92 6.79 6.85
C ALA A 47 9.15 7.66 7.17
N LEU A 48 10.28 7.41 6.50
CA LEU A 48 11.51 8.18 6.73
C LEU A 48 11.36 9.66 6.36
N LEU A 49 10.67 9.98 5.27
CA LEU A 49 10.40 11.37 4.88
C LEU A 49 9.46 12.06 5.87
N LYS A 50 8.45 11.33 6.37
CA LYS A 50 7.52 11.85 7.37
C LYS A 50 8.22 12.13 8.70
N GLU A 51 9.10 11.23 9.15
CA GLU A 51 9.97 11.43 10.31
C GLU A 51 10.92 12.62 10.12
N GLY A 52 11.40 12.84 8.90
CA GLY A 52 12.16 14.02 8.49
C GLY A 52 11.35 15.33 8.39
N GLY A 53 10.08 15.34 8.81
CA GLY A 53 9.24 16.53 8.87
C GLY A 53 8.55 16.90 7.56
N ARG A 54 8.55 16.02 6.54
CA ARG A 54 7.86 16.27 5.27
C ARG A 54 6.39 15.87 5.32
N THR A 55 5.57 16.60 4.58
CA THR A 55 4.24 16.16 4.19
C THR A 55 4.38 15.17 3.03
N VAL A 56 3.83 13.97 3.19
CA VAL A 56 3.99 12.88 2.23
C VAL A 56 2.63 12.30 1.89
N ALA A 57 2.36 12.13 0.60
CA ALA A 57 1.23 11.36 0.11
C ALA A 57 1.72 10.02 -0.45
N VAL A 58 1.13 8.91 -0.03
CA VAL A 58 1.34 7.59 -0.65
C VAL A 58 0.11 7.29 -1.49
N ILE A 59 0.31 6.96 -2.76
CA ILE A 59 -0.76 6.64 -3.71
C ILE A 59 -0.54 5.22 -4.21
N GLU A 60 -1.51 4.34 -3.95
CA GLU A 60 -1.53 2.96 -4.39
C GLU A 60 -2.76 2.73 -5.29
N SER A 61 -2.57 2.01 -6.38
CA SER A 61 -3.63 1.64 -7.32
C SER A 61 -4.55 0.55 -6.78
N GLU A 62 -4.03 -0.33 -5.92
CA GLU A 62 -4.78 -1.41 -5.30
C GLU A 62 -4.86 -1.22 -3.77
N ARG A 63 -4.60 -2.28 -2.99
CA ARG A 63 -4.55 -2.24 -1.54
C ARG A 63 -3.11 -2.07 -1.06
N VAL A 64 -2.89 -1.15 -0.14
CA VAL A 64 -1.57 -0.96 0.50
C VAL A 64 -1.05 -2.29 1.05
N GLY A 65 0.22 -2.60 0.80
CA GLY A 65 0.89 -3.82 1.27
C GLY A 65 0.59 -5.10 0.48
N HIS A 66 -0.10 -5.02 -0.67
CA HIS A 66 -0.51 -6.21 -1.44
C HIS A 66 0.39 -6.54 -2.63
N GLY A 67 1.05 -5.52 -3.20
CA GLY A 67 1.93 -5.71 -4.33
C GLY A 67 3.27 -6.36 -3.93
N VAL A 68 3.79 -7.19 -4.84
CA VAL A 68 5.16 -7.71 -4.84
C VAL A 68 5.69 -7.66 -6.27
N THR A 69 6.97 -7.34 -6.46
CA THR A 69 7.68 -7.39 -7.74
C THR A 69 9.04 -8.04 -7.56
#